data_AF-J2PJX6-F1
#
_entry.id   AF-J2PJX6-F1
#
_cell.length_a   1.000
_cell.length_b   1.000
_cell.length_c   1.000
_cell.angle_alpha   90.00
_cell.angle_beta   90.00
_cell.angle_gamma   90.00
#
_symmetry.space_group_name_H-M   'P 1'
#
loop_
_entity.id
_entity.type
_entity.pdbx_description
1 polymer ?
#
loop_
_entity_poly.entity_id
_entity_poly.type
_entity_poly.pdbx_seq_one_letter_code
_entity_poly.pdbx_strand_id
1 'polypeptide(L)' 'MQFTIISVGKIKNDILPRVEAYSKRLAVYCRMNIVEIPEEARMETMSSAEIEQVRQSFSLSLAAHLAYQRKS' A
#
# COMPACT_ATOMS: atom_id res chain seq x y z
N MET A 1 2.54 -2.63 -20.38
CA MET A 1 3.03 -1.72 -19.31
C MET A 1 2.81 -2.37 -17.95
N GLN A 2 3.69 -2.09 -16.98
CA GLN A 2 3.57 -2.58 -15.61
C GLN A 2 3.46 -1.41 -14.65
N PHE A 3 2.51 -1.47 -13.73
CA PHE A 3 2.40 -0.51 -12.64
C PHE A 3 2.19 -1.22 -11.31
N THR A 4 2.80 -0.65 -10.28
CA THR A 4 2.71 -1.15 -8.92
C THR A 4 1.99 -0.10 -8.07
N ILE A 5 0.90 -0.51 -7.43
CA ILE A 5 0.20 0.28 -6.43
C ILE A 5 0.72 -0.17 -5.07
N ILE A 6 1.28 0.77 -4.29
CA ILE A 6 1.74 0.49 -2.94
C ILE A 6 0.88 1.30 -1.97
N SER A 7 0.24 0.63 -1.03
CA SER A 7 -0.63 1.25 -0.02
C SER A 7 -0.26 0.80 1.38
N VAL A 8 -0.55 1.66 2.36
CA VAL A 8 -0.49 1.31 3.78
C VAL A 8 -1.88 0.84 4.22
N GLY A 9 -1.95 -0.25 4.96
CA GLY A 9 -3.19 -0.90 5.37
C GLY A 9 -3.74 -1.89 4.34
N LYS A 10 -4.76 -2.63 4.76
CA LYS A 10 -5.46 -3.62 3.92
C LYS A 10 -6.74 -3.05 3.33
N ILE A 11 -7.05 -3.44 2.11
CA ILE A 11 -8.34 -3.13 1.49
C ILE A 11 -9.48 -3.73 2.32
N LYS A 12 -10.52 -2.93 2.61
CA LYS A 12 -11.71 -3.41 3.33
C LYS A 12 -12.50 -4.41 2.47
N ASN A 13 -13.07 -5.43 3.10
CA ASN A 13 -13.82 -6.49 2.40
C ASN A 13 -14.98 -5.95 1.55
N ASP A 14 -15.65 -4.88 1.97
CA ASP A 14 -16.80 -4.31 1.25
C ASP A 14 -16.43 -3.68 -0.11
N ILE A 15 -15.20 -3.21 -0.25
CA ILE A 15 -14.69 -2.57 -1.48
C ILE A 15 -13.85 -3.52 -2.34
N LEU A 16 -13.35 -4.61 -1.77
CA LEU A 16 -12.50 -5.59 -2.45
C LEU A 16 -13.13 -6.13 -3.76
N PRO A 17 -14.43 -6.48 -3.84
CA PRO A 17 -15.04 -6.98 -5.09
C PRO A 17 -15.01 -5.94 -6.21
N ARG A 18 -15.12 -4.65 -5.86
CA ARG A 18 -15.05 -3.56 -6.84
C ARG A 18 -13.64 -3.44 -7.38
N VAL A 19 -12.63 -3.48 -6.51
CA VAL A 19 -11.21 -3.44 -6.90
C VAL A 19 -10.90 -4.60 -7.84
N GLU A 20 -11.29 -5.83 -7.50
CA GLU A 20 -11.06 -7.00 -8.36
C GLU A 20 -11.73 -6.87 -9.73
N ALA A 21 -12.94 -6.33 -9.80
CA ALA A 21 -13.63 -6.09 -11.06
C ALA A 21 -12.87 -5.10 -11.97
N TYR A 22 -12.31 -4.02 -11.40
CA TYR A 22 -11.47 -3.09 -12.15
C TYR A 22 -10.13 -3.72 -12.53
N SER A 23 -9.47 -4.44 -11.61
CA SER A 23 -8.21 -5.13 -11.87
C SER A 23 -8.34 -6.13 -13.02
N LYS A 24 -9.43 -6.90 -13.07
CA LYS A 24 -9.70 -7.86 -14.16
C LYS A 24 -9.87 -7.18 -15.51
N ARG A 25 -10.56 -6.03 -15.57
CA ARG A 25 -10.71 -5.26 -16.82
C ARG A 25 -9.38 -4.67 -17.29
N LEU A 26 -8.56 -4.20 -16.35
CA LEU A 26 -7.26 -3.59 -16.64
C LEU A 26 -6.19 -4.63 -17.02
N ALA A 27 -6.31 -5.88 -16.57
CA ALA A 27 -5.35 -6.95 -16.83
C ALA A 27 -5.11 -7.23 -18.33
N VAL A 28 -6.06 -6.88 -19.20
CA VAL A 28 -5.90 -7.00 -20.67
C VAL A 28 -4.85 -6.02 -21.22
N TYR A 29 -4.66 -4.89 -20.55
CA TYR A 29 -3.80 -3.79 -21.03
C TYR A 29 -2.48 -3.69 -20.28
N CYS A 30 -2.45 -4.15 -19.03
CA CYS A 30 -1.34 -3.89 -18.12
C CYS A 30 -1.17 -4.97 -17.07
N ARG A 31 0.08 -5.15 -16.62
CA ARG A 31 0.40 -5.98 -15.46
C ARG A 31 0.32 -5.10 -14.22
N MET A 32 -0.65 -5.37 -13.37
CA MET A 32 -0.86 -4.65 -12.11
C MET A 32 -0.28 -5.46 -10.95
N ASN A 33 0.49 -4.81 -10.10
CA ASN A 33 0.97 -5.37 -8.85
C ASN A 33 0.45 -4.51 -7.69
N ILE A 34 -0.23 -5.10 -6.71
CA ILE A 34 -0.75 -4.39 -5.54
C ILE A 34 0.03 -4.89 -4.33
N VAL A 35 0.70 -3.97 -3.64
CA VAL A 35 1.50 -4.26 -2.44
C VAL A 35 0.87 -3.53 -1.26
N GLU A 36 0.36 -4.30 -0.32
CA GLU A 36 -0.21 -3.79 0.93
C GLU A 36 0.84 -3.89 2.03
N ILE A 37 1.22 -2.75 2.60
CA ILE A 37 2.09 -2.67 3.76
C ILE A 37 1.19 -2.75 5.00
N PRO A 38 1.42 -3.71 5.92
CA PRO A 38 0.59 -3.84 7.11
C PRO A 38 0.62 -2.57 7.95
N GLU A 39 -0.56 -2.09 8.34
CA GLU A 39 -0.71 -1.00 9.28
C GLU A 39 -0.49 -1.56 10.70
N GLU A 40 0.52 -1.04 11.41
CA GLU A 40 0.72 -1.37 12.82
C GLU A 40 -0.47 -0.83 13.64
N ALA A 41 -0.95 -1.63 14.58
CA ALA A 41 -2.06 -1.25 15.46
C ALA A 41 -1.68 0.01 16.24
N ARG A 42 -2.42 1.10 16.02
CA ARG A 42 -2.18 2.38 16.67
C ARG A 42 -3.35 2.76 17.54
N MET A 43 -3.01 3.30 18.71
CA MET A 43 -3.98 3.85 19.64
C MET A 43 -4.64 5.08 19.01
N GLU A 44 -5.95 5.22 19.15
CA GLU A 44 -6.70 6.38 18.65
C GLU A 44 -6.24 7.71 19.30
N THR A 45 -5.54 7.62 20.43
CA THR A 45 -4.98 8.74 21.19
C THR A 45 -3.45 8.75 21.02
N MET A 46 -2.97 9.36 19.93
CA MET A 46 -1.55 9.62 19.71
C MET A 46 -1.32 11.14 19.74
N SER A 47 -0.23 11.56 20.38
CA SER A 47 0.26 12.94 20.29
C SER A 47 0.76 13.24 18.87
N SER A 48 0.90 14.52 18.53
CA SER A 48 1.43 14.94 17.22
C SER A 48 2.83 14.37 16.92
N ALA A 49 3.68 14.26 17.94
CA ALA A 49 5.02 13.70 17.81
C ALA A 49 4.99 12.19 17.48
N GLU A 50 4.09 11.45 18.13
CA GLU A 50 3.91 10.02 17.86
C GLU A 50 3.35 9.78 16.46
N ILE A 51 2.39 10.60 16.01
CA ILE A 51 1.87 10.56 14.63
C ILE A 51 3.00 10.79 13.61
N GLU A 52 3.93 11.70 13.89
CA GLU A 52 5.03 11.98 12.98
C GLU A 52 6.06 10.83 12.91
N GLN A 53 6.40 10.23 14.06
CA GLN A 53 7.24 9.03 14.11
C GLN A 53 6.62 7.87 13.33
N VAL A 54 5.33 7.68 13.53
CA VAL A 54 4.48 6.73 12.81
C VAL A 54 4.55 6.94 11.30
N ARG A 55 4.42 8.20 10.86
CA ARG A 55 4.49 8.57 9.44
C ARG A 55 5.88 8.28 8.86
N GLN A 56 6.93 8.53 9.63
CA GLN A 56 8.31 8.23 9.24
C GLN A 56 8.56 6.72 9.12
N SER A 57 8.04 5.90 10.04
CA SER A 57 8.15 4.44 9.96
C SER A 57 7.55 3.90 8.65
N PHE A 58 6.38 4.41 8.27
CA PHE A 58 5.74 4.02 7.01
C PHE A 58 6.47 4.53 5.76
N SER A 59 7.00 5.76 5.79
CA SER A 59 7.76 6.29 4.66
C SER A 59 9.04 5.48 4.41
N LEU A 60 9.71 5.02 5.47
CA LEU A 60 10.85 4.11 5.37
C LEU A 60 10.46 2.76 4.75
N SER A 61 9.35 2.17 5.21
CA SER A 61 8.84 0.89 4.69
C SER A 61 8.47 0.96 3.20
N LEU A 62 7.87 2.08 2.78
CA LEU A 62 7.58 2.40 1.38
C LEU A 62 8.87 2.54 0.56
N ALA A 63 9.85 3.28 1.07
CA ALA A 63 11.14 3.46 0.40
C ALA A 63 11.89 2.14 0.22
N ALA A 64 11.85 1.25 1.21
CA ALA A 64 12.46 -0.08 1.13
C ALA A 64 11.83 -0.94 0.01
N HIS A 65 10.50 -0.94 -0.11
CA HIS A 65 9.80 -1.65 -1.19
C HIS A 65 10.13 -1.06 -2.57
N LEU A 66 10.20 0.27 -2.68
CA LEU A 66 10.61 0.93 -3.92
C LEU A 66 12.05 0.59 -4.31
N ALA A 67 12.96 0.53 -3.34
CA ALA A 67 14.36 0.16 -3.57
C ALA A 67 14.52 -1.31 -4.00
N TYR A 68 13.72 -2.22 -3.44
CA TYR A 68 13.69 -3.63 -3.84
C TYR A 68 13.22 -3.78 -5.30
N GLN A 69 12.13 -3.11 -5.67
CA GLN A 69 11.56 -3.18 -7.03
C GLN A 69 12.49 -2.60 -8.11
N ARG A 70 13.41 -1.69 -7.77
CA ARG A 70 14.38 -1.09 -8.70
C ARG A 70 15.67 -1.90 -8.90
N LYS A 71 15.92 -2.90 -8.06
CA LYS A 71 17.12 -3.77 -8.15
C LYS A 71 16.92 -4.98 -9.09
N SER A 72 15.70 -5.18 -9.59
CA SER A 72 15.34 -6.16 -10.62
C SER A 72 15.20 -5.49 -11.99
#